data_AF-A0A923XQQ5-F1
#
_entry.id   AF-A0A923XQQ5-F1
#
_cell.length_a   1.000
_cell.length_b   1.000
_cell.length_c   1.000
_cell.angle_alpha   90.00
_cell.angle_beta   90.00
_cell.angle_gamma   90.00
#
_symmetry.space_group_name_H-M   'P 1'
#
loop_
_entity.id
_entity.type
_entity.pdbx_description
1 polymer ?
#
loop_
_entity_poly.entity_id
_entity_poly.type
_entity_poly.pdbx_seq_one_letter_code
_entity_poly.pdbx_strand_id
1 'polypeptide(L)'
;MIKKLSASVLLLVSSISLFSCDAVRETFGVANRAPVIASFDYNPKSGITKNDIITFSVVATDPEGKALQYNWASTRGLLTGNTGSTVSWRPTKNDNSLDLGLSNISVIVSDGVMTSTASVNILVNTDNISISPLVTNPSPSTSPIISIFTSPTPVAIISASSTPVATPTASPTSLPTVTPTPTVSLIPTPSATPTVSISPSSSPTPSASPSSSPSPAVITTHQ
;
A
#
# COMPACT_ATOMS: atom_id res chain seq x y z
N MET A 1 22.23 35.40 93.29
CA MET A 1 22.59 33.99 93.48
C MET A 1 22.50 33.26 92.16
N ILE A 2 23.63 32.78 91.64
CA ILE A 2 23.75 31.97 90.42
C ILE A 2 23.77 30.49 90.85
N LYS A 3 23.02 29.61 90.17
CA LYS A 3 23.40 28.19 90.03
C LYS A 3 23.18 27.75 88.58
N LYS A 4 24.30 27.47 87.92
CA LYS A 4 24.46 26.71 86.66
C LYS A 4 24.34 25.21 86.95
N LEU A 5 23.91 24.43 85.93
CA LEU A 5 24.46 23.14 85.43
C LEU A 5 23.40 22.52 84.47
N SER A 6 23.60 22.57 83.13
CA SER A 6 24.31 21.61 82.25
C SER A 6 23.51 20.31 82.01
N ALA A 7 22.78 20.17 80.89
CA ALA A 7 23.16 19.66 79.55
C ALA A 7 22.81 18.16 79.35
N SER A 8 22.00 17.85 78.34
CA SER A 8 21.98 16.53 77.70
C SER A 8 21.65 16.71 76.22
N VAL A 9 22.62 16.34 75.40
CA VAL A 9 22.57 16.27 73.94
C VAL A 9 22.01 14.89 73.57
N LEU A 10 20.96 14.83 72.75
CA LEU A 10 20.65 13.65 71.94
C LEU A 10 20.27 14.12 70.53
N LEU A 11 21.03 13.65 69.56
CA LEU A 11 21.02 14.03 68.16
C LEU A 11 20.08 13.08 67.40
N LEU A 12 19.06 13.61 66.71
CA LEU A 12 18.32 12.87 65.69
C LEU A 12 18.12 13.75 64.46
N VAL A 13 18.48 13.13 63.35
CA VAL A 13 18.77 13.63 62.01
C VAL A 13 17.49 14.05 61.28
N SER A 14 17.69 14.95 60.31
CA SER A 14 16.89 15.06 59.08
C SER A 14 15.46 15.59 59.18
N SER A 15 15.31 16.88 58.87
CA SER A 15 14.21 17.37 58.04
C SER A 15 14.67 18.63 57.34
N ILE A 16 15.40 18.42 56.25
CA ILE A 16 15.58 19.40 55.19
C ILE A 16 14.18 19.89 54.79
N SER A 17 13.74 21.04 55.31
CA SER A 17 12.75 21.84 54.58
C SER A 17 13.52 22.53 53.47
N LEU A 18 13.78 21.77 52.40
CA LEU A 18 13.85 22.36 51.08
C LEU A 18 12.52 23.10 50.96
N PHE A 19 12.58 24.42 51.05
CA PHE A 19 11.63 25.23 50.32
C PHE A 19 11.75 24.73 48.88
N SER A 20 10.91 23.77 48.52
CA SER A 20 10.62 23.50 47.13
C SER A 20 10.19 24.83 46.60
N CYS A 21 11.06 25.43 45.78
CA CYS A 21 10.63 26.37 44.77
C CYS A 21 9.52 25.61 44.05
N ASP A 22 8.27 25.92 44.38
CA ASP A 22 7.12 25.48 43.61
C ASP A 22 7.21 26.26 42.30
N ALA A 23 8.17 25.84 41.48
CA ALA A 23 8.28 26.25 40.11
C ALA A 23 6.99 25.72 39.50
N VAL A 24 6.03 26.63 39.34
CA VAL A 24 4.89 26.46 38.44
C VAL A 24 5.50 25.96 37.14
N ARG A 25 5.46 24.64 36.94
CA ARG A 25 5.76 24.01 35.66
C ARG A 25 4.58 24.40 34.78
N GLU A 26 4.65 25.60 34.23
CA GLU A 26 4.06 25.90 32.93
C GLU A 26 4.46 24.72 32.05
N THR A 27 3.55 23.76 31.91
CA THR A 27 3.76 22.64 31.02
C THR A 27 3.56 23.27 29.66
N PHE A 28 4.61 23.90 29.13
CA PHE A 28 4.72 24.15 27.71
C PHE A 28 4.51 22.78 27.08
N GLY A 29 3.28 22.52 26.64
CA GLY A 29 2.91 21.25 26.04
C GLY A 29 3.90 21.00 24.93
N VAL A 30 4.54 19.83 24.94
CA VAL A 30 5.36 19.42 23.80
C VAL A 30 4.47 19.56 22.56
N ALA A 31 4.90 20.35 21.60
CA ALA A 31 4.15 20.54 20.37
C ALA A 31 3.91 19.17 19.73
N ASN A 32 2.65 18.89 19.38
CA ASN A 32 2.26 17.62 18.77
C ASN A 32 3.09 17.38 17.50
N ARG A 33 3.59 16.14 17.33
CA ARG A 33 4.30 15.74 16.11
C ARG A 33 3.47 14.75 15.32
N ALA A 34 3.69 14.70 14.01
CA ALA A 34 3.01 13.71 13.19
C ALA A 34 3.44 12.28 13.57
N PRO A 35 2.56 11.28 13.37
CA PRO A 35 2.94 9.88 13.45
C PRO A 35 4.14 9.54 12.57
N VAL A 36 4.97 8.60 12.99
CA VAL A 36 6.12 8.11 12.22
C VAL A 36 5.81 6.73 11.67
N ILE A 37 5.83 6.58 10.34
CA ILE A 37 5.71 5.28 9.68
C ILE A 37 7.10 4.63 9.65
N ALA A 38 7.30 3.62 10.48
CA ALA A 38 8.55 2.87 10.58
C ALA A 38 8.70 1.84 9.43
N SER A 39 7.59 1.23 9.00
CA SER A 39 7.57 0.38 7.81
C SER A 39 6.23 0.42 7.09
N PHE A 40 6.30 0.23 5.78
CA PHE A 40 5.16 -0.10 4.93
C PHE A 40 5.61 -1.32 4.11
N ASP A 41 4.93 -2.44 4.26
CA ASP A 41 5.34 -3.71 3.69
C ASP A 41 4.17 -4.38 2.95
N TYR A 42 4.47 -5.41 2.17
CA TYR A 42 3.48 -6.17 1.44
C TYR A 42 3.91 -7.62 1.19
N ASN A 43 2.96 -8.52 1.07
CA ASN A 43 3.19 -9.92 0.75
C ASN A 43 2.09 -10.43 -0.20
N PRO A 44 2.40 -11.24 -1.23
CA PRO A 44 3.71 -11.80 -1.62
C PRO A 44 4.69 -10.79 -2.26
N LYS A 45 5.99 -11.13 -2.29
CA LYS A 45 7.06 -10.28 -2.87
C LYS A 45 7.43 -10.62 -4.31
N SER A 46 7.19 -11.85 -4.74
CA SER A 46 7.59 -12.37 -6.05
C SER A 46 6.54 -13.34 -6.59
N GLY A 47 6.59 -13.58 -7.90
CA GLY A 47 5.66 -14.51 -8.56
C GLY A 47 4.20 -14.06 -8.53
N ILE A 48 3.95 -12.76 -8.37
CA ILE A 48 2.60 -12.21 -8.20
C ILE A 48 1.87 -12.25 -9.54
N THR A 49 0.73 -12.92 -9.54
CA THR A 49 -0.18 -13.10 -10.67
C THR A 49 -1.45 -12.29 -10.50
N LYS A 50 -2.24 -12.21 -11.58
CA LYS A 50 -3.52 -11.48 -11.62
C LYS A 50 -4.61 -11.98 -10.66
N ASN A 51 -4.43 -13.17 -10.09
CA ASN A 51 -5.42 -13.79 -9.19
C ASN A 51 -5.02 -13.68 -7.71
N ASP A 52 -3.81 -13.18 -7.43
CA ASP A 52 -3.30 -13.15 -6.07
C ASP A 52 -3.91 -12.01 -5.26
N ILE A 53 -4.06 -12.27 -3.97
CA ILE A 53 -4.38 -11.26 -2.96
C ILE A 53 -3.06 -10.76 -2.38
N ILE A 54 -2.85 -9.45 -2.40
CA ILE A 54 -1.69 -8.80 -1.81
C ILE A 54 -2.11 -8.21 -0.48
N THR A 55 -1.44 -8.59 0.60
CA THR A 55 -1.65 -8.00 1.92
C THR A 55 -0.61 -6.92 2.17
N PHE A 56 -1.07 -5.71 2.45
CA PHE A 56 -0.26 -4.57 2.85
C PHE A 56 -0.30 -4.41 4.37
N SER A 57 0.84 -4.07 4.97
CA SER A 57 0.95 -3.82 6.40
C SER A 57 1.78 -2.56 6.69
N VAL A 58 1.46 -1.89 7.80
CA VAL A 58 2.13 -0.68 8.25
C VAL A 58 2.50 -0.81 9.72
N VAL A 59 3.72 -0.42 10.05
CA VAL A 59 4.14 -0.20 11.44
C VAL A 59 4.35 1.30 11.61
N ALA A 60 3.61 1.90 12.52
CA ALA A 60 3.71 3.32 12.83
C ALA A 60 3.62 3.58 14.34
N THR A 61 4.22 4.69 14.79
CA THR A 61 4.20 5.14 16.18
C THR A 61 3.90 6.63 16.25
N ASP A 62 3.30 7.06 17.35
CA ASP A 62 3.16 8.47 17.66
C ASP A 62 4.24 8.91 18.66
N PRO A 63 4.99 10.00 18.42
CA PRO A 63 6.04 10.44 19.33
C PRO A 63 5.55 10.85 20.72
N GLU A 64 4.29 11.24 20.86
CA GLU A 64 3.60 11.57 22.11
C GLU A 64 2.81 10.38 22.68
N GLY A 65 2.82 9.23 22.00
CA GLY A 65 2.09 8.03 22.39
C GLY A 65 0.57 8.11 22.17
N LYS A 66 0.09 9.01 21.29
CA LYS A 66 -1.31 9.07 20.89
C LYS A 66 -1.74 7.81 20.13
N ALA A 67 -3.04 7.50 20.25
CA ALA A 67 -3.65 6.42 19.49
C ALA A 67 -3.68 6.77 17.99
N LEU A 68 -3.35 5.79 17.14
CA LEU A 68 -3.27 5.97 15.70
C LEU A 68 -4.52 5.44 14.99
N GLN A 69 -4.95 6.18 13.98
CA GLN A 69 -6.00 5.81 13.03
C GLN A 69 -5.39 5.62 11.65
N TYR A 70 -5.90 4.64 10.91
CA TYR A 70 -5.42 4.27 9.57
C TYR A 70 -6.55 4.43 8.57
N ASN A 71 -6.25 5.04 7.43
CA ASN A 71 -7.16 5.14 6.31
C ASN A 71 -6.47 4.71 5.01
N TRP A 72 -6.87 3.57 4.48
CA TRP A 72 -6.34 2.99 3.25
C TRP A 72 -7.17 3.38 2.03
N ALA A 73 -6.50 3.59 0.91
CA ALA A 73 -7.13 3.83 -0.37
C ALA A 73 -6.39 3.13 -1.52
N SER A 74 -7.14 2.73 -2.54
CA SER A 74 -6.61 2.20 -3.80
C SER A 74 -7.25 2.92 -4.97
N THR A 75 -6.47 3.38 -5.94
CA THR A 75 -7.05 4.01 -7.15
C THR A 75 -7.72 2.98 -8.06
N ARG A 76 -7.28 1.73 -8.00
CA ARG A 76 -7.78 0.60 -8.79
C ARG A 76 -7.72 -0.69 -7.99
N GLY A 77 -8.51 -1.68 -8.41
CA GLY A 77 -8.72 -2.90 -7.64
C GLY A 77 -9.54 -2.66 -6.37
N LEU A 78 -9.64 -3.69 -5.53
CA LEU A 78 -10.48 -3.66 -4.33
C LEU A 78 -9.68 -3.98 -3.07
N LEU A 79 -9.87 -3.16 -2.04
CA LEU A 79 -9.40 -3.41 -0.69
C LEU A 79 -10.47 -4.18 0.11
N THR A 80 -10.04 -5.03 1.05
CA THR A 80 -10.92 -5.73 2.00
C THR A 80 -11.51 -4.82 3.07
N GLY A 81 -10.96 -3.62 3.23
CA GLY A 81 -11.38 -2.60 4.18
C GLY A 81 -10.53 -1.34 3.99
N ASN A 82 -10.76 -0.34 4.83
CA ASN A 82 -10.01 0.92 4.80
C ASN A 82 -9.37 1.28 6.14
N THR A 83 -9.48 0.45 7.17
CA THR A 83 -8.95 0.72 8.51
C THR A 83 -8.01 -0.38 8.99
N GLY A 84 -7.31 -0.09 10.09
CA GLY A 84 -6.33 -1.00 10.69
C GLY A 84 -4.93 -0.90 10.05
N SER A 85 -3.95 -1.50 10.73
CA SER A 85 -2.55 -1.51 10.28
C SER A 85 -2.29 -2.45 9.10
N THR A 86 -3.28 -3.27 8.71
CA THR A 86 -3.16 -4.25 7.64
C THR A 86 -4.41 -4.25 6.78
N VAL A 87 -4.25 -4.32 5.46
CA VAL A 87 -5.34 -4.47 4.50
C VAL A 87 -4.96 -5.46 3.40
N SER A 88 -5.92 -6.18 2.84
CA SER A 88 -5.70 -7.00 1.66
C SER A 88 -6.29 -6.32 0.43
N TRP A 89 -5.62 -6.49 -0.71
CA TRP A 89 -5.98 -5.91 -2.00
C TRP A 89 -6.03 -7.00 -3.07
N ARG A 90 -6.97 -6.86 -4.01
CA ARG A 90 -7.03 -7.68 -5.22
C ARG A 90 -7.15 -6.81 -6.47
N PRO A 91 -6.55 -7.20 -7.60
CA PRO A 91 -6.55 -6.43 -8.85
C PRO A 91 -7.88 -6.53 -9.62
N THR A 92 -9.03 -6.69 -8.95
CA THR A 92 -10.32 -6.87 -9.61
C THR A 92 -11.28 -5.74 -9.30
N LYS A 93 -12.26 -5.52 -10.18
CA LYS A 93 -13.39 -4.62 -9.94
C LYS A 93 -14.50 -5.33 -9.16
N ASN A 94 -15.59 -4.61 -8.87
CA ASN A 94 -16.76 -5.15 -8.16
C ASN A 94 -17.47 -6.29 -8.91
N ASP A 95 -17.35 -6.33 -10.24
CA ASP A 95 -17.88 -7.40 -11.09
C ASP A 95 -16.91 -8.60 -11.24
N ASN A 96 -15.86 -8.64 -10.43
CA ASN A 96 -14.77 -9.61 -10.46
C ASN A 96 -13.92 -9.61 -11.76
N SER A 97 -14.13 -8.67 -12.68
CA SER A 97 -13.25 -8.50 -13.84
C SER A 97 -11.89 -7.94 -13.41
N LEU A 98 -10.83 -8.30 -14.14
CA LEU A 98 -9.49 -7.77 -13.90
C LEU A 98 -9.45 -6.25 -14.16
N ASP A 99 -8.76 -5.51 -13.30
CA ASP A 99 -8.62 -4.05 -13.38
C ASP A 99 -7.20 -3.66 -13.83
N LEU A 100 -6.99 -3.64 -15.15
CA LEU A 100 -5.68 -3.53 -15.80
C LEU A 100 -5.09 -2.12 -15.80
N GLY A 101 -3.86 -1.97 -15.30
CA GLY A 101 -3.06 -0.75 -15.41
C GLY A 101 -2.46 -0.32 -14.07
N LEU A 102 -2.08 0.94 -13.98
CA LEU A 102 -1.40 1.48 -12.80
C LEU A 102 -2.40 1.76 -11.67
N SER A 103 -2.23 1.09 -10.54
CA SER A 103 -2.89 1.35 -9.26
C SER A 103 -1.92 1.99 -8.28
N ASN A 104 -2.41 2.90 -7.46
CA ASN A 104 -1.70 3.41 -6.30
C ASN A 104 -2.42 2.93 -5.04
N ILE A 105 -1.69 2.22 -4.18
CA ILE A 105 -2.17 1.83 -2.84
C ILE A 105 -1.53 2.78 -1.86
N SER A 106 -2.35 3.43 -1.05
CA SER A 106 -1.91 4.44 -0.09
C SER A 106 -2.56 4.25 1.27
N VAL A 107 -1.86 4.72 2.29
CA VAL A 107 -2.34 4.78 3.67
C VAL A 107 -2.05 6.14 4.26
N ILE A 108 -3.03 6.67 5.00
CA ILE A 108 -2.88 7.81 5.88
C ILE A 108 -2.90 7.31 7.32
N VAL A 109 -1.88 7.65 8.09
CA VAL A 109 -1.78 7.38 9.52
C VAL A 109 -1.95 8.69 10.28
N SER A 110 -2.90 8.76 11.20
CA SER A 110 -3.23 9.98 11.95
C SER A 110 -3.29 9.75 13.45
N ASP A 111 -2.80 10.70 14.22
CA ASP A 111 -3.00 10.83 15.68
C ASP A 111 -4.28 11.62 16.04
N GLY A 112 -5.08 12.00 15.03
CA GLY A 112 -6.27 12.86 15.17
C GLY A 112 -6.02 14.36 14.91
N VAL A 113 -4.77 14.80 14.78
CA VAL A 113 -4.39 16.21 14.54
C VAL A 113 -3.47 16.33 13.32
N MET A 114 -2.43 15.51 13.25
CA MET A 114 -1.43 15.46 12.19
C MET A 114 -1.49 14.12 11.46
N THR A 115 -0.83 14.04 10.30
CA THR A 115 -0.81 12.83 9.48
C THR A 115 0.53 12.54 8.85
N SER A 116 0.76 11.25 8.62
CA SER A 116 1.83 10.73 7.77
C SER A 116 1.25 9.79 6.72
N THR A 117 1.88 9.73 5.55
CA THR A 117 1.37 8.98 4.40
C THR A 117 2.43 8.05 3.82
N ALA A 118 2.03 6.87 3.40
CA ALA A 118 2.88 5.97 2.61
C ALA A 118 2.09 5.44 1.42
N SER A 119 2.79 5.16 0.31
CA SER A 119 2.13 4.63 -0.88
C SER A 119 3.06 3.77 -1.73
N VAL A 120 2.46 2.95 -2.58
CA VAL A 120 3.15 2.13 -3.56
C VAL A 120 2.37 2.07 -4.87
N ASN A 121 3.08 2.06 -5.99
CA ASN A 121 2.50 1.90 -7.30
C ASN A 121 2.58 0.44 -7.74
N ILE A 122 1.47 -0.06 -8.29
CA ILE A 122 1.28 -1.43 -8.75
C ILE A 122 0.83 -1.38 -10.19
N LEU A 123 1.60 -1.98 -11.09
CA LEU A 123 1.20 -2.19 -12.48
C LEU A 123 0.56 -3.58 -12.61
N VAL A 124 -0.73 -3.59 -12.93
CA VAL A 124 -1.50 -4.81 -13.21
C VAL A 124 -1.51 -5.06 -14.72
N ASN A 125 -0.91 -6.17 -15.15
CA ASN A 125 -0.99 -6.65 -16.53
C ASN A 125 -1.94 -7.84 -16.65
N THR A 126 -2.13 -8.34 -17.86
CA THR A 126 -3.04 -9.46 -18.15
C THR A 126 -2.68 -10.75 -17.45
N ASP A 127 -1.40 -10.96 -17.10
CA ASP A 127 -0.91 -12.23 -16.53
C ASP A 127 -0.07 -12.07 -15.26
N ASN A 128 0.60 -10.93 -15.10
CA ASN A 128 1.45 -10.66 -13.94
C ASN A 128 1.17 -9.29 -13.31
N ILE A 129 1.68 -9.12 -12.09
CA ILE A 129 1.68 -7.86 -11.37
C ILE A 129 3.12 -7.46 -11.10
N SER A 130 3.44 -6.20 -11.40
CA SER A 130 4.72 -5.59 -11.04
C SER A 130 4.49 -4.48 -10.03
N ILE A 131 5.21 -4.52 -8.92
CA ILE A 131 5.12 -3.52 -7.86
C ILE A 131 6.39 -2.69 -7.91
N SER A 132 6.23 -1.39 -8.11
CA SER A 132 7.38 -0.47 -8.06
C SER A 132 7.97 -0.47 -6.65
N PRO A 133 9.28 -0.25 -6.50
CA PRO A 133 9.88 -0.11 -5.19
C PRO A 133 9.13 0.95 -4.38
N LEU A 134 8.94 0.64 -3.10
CA LEU A 134 8.16 1.43 -2.16
C LEU A 134 8.65 2.88 -2.12
N VAL A 135 7.72 3.83 -2.26
CA VAL A 135 7.99 5.25 -1.99
C VAL A 135 7.38 5.57 -0.63
N THR A 136 8.14 5.39 0.44
CA THR A 136 7.81 6.05 1.71
C THR A 136 8.20 7.51 1.56
N ASN A 137 7.22 8.41 1.59
CA ASN A 137 7.50 9.81 1.86
C ASN A 137 7.30 10.01 3.38
N PRO A 138 8.35 10.01 4.21
CA PRO A 138 8.22 10.28 5.65
C PRO A 138 7.85 11.74 5.95
N SER A 139 7.42 12.52 4.95
CA SER A 139 7.17 13.94 5.12
C SER A 139 5.80 14.15 5.80
N PRO A 140 5.75 14.83 6.96
CA PRO A 140 4.49 15.15 7.63
C PRO A 140 3.69 16.13 6.77
N SER A 141 2.45 15.76 6.42
CA SER A 141 1.51 16.70 5.81
C SER A 141 0.76 17.42 6.93
N THR A 142 0.90 18.75 6.98
CA THR A 142 0.21 19.64 7.92
C THR A 142 -1.17 20.09 7.43
N SER A 143 -1.79 19.36 6.50
CA SER A 143 -3.11 19.74 6.00
C SER A 143 -4.19 19.46 7.06
N PRO A 144 -4.97 20.45 7.53
CA PRO A 144 -6.12 20.18 8.38
C PRO A 144 -7.18 19.44 7.55
N ILE A 145 -7.55 18.24 7.99
CA ILE A 145 -8.60 17.46 7.33
C ILE A 145 -9.95 18.03 7.78
N ILE A 146 -10.69 18.66 6.86
CA ILE A 146 -12.13 18.87 7.03
C ILE A 146 -12.80 17.50 6.80
N SER A 147 -13.29 16.88 7.88
CA SER A 147 -14.09 15.66 7.84
C SER A 147 -15.38 15.86 7.04
N ILE A 148 -15.37 15.56 5.75
CA ILE A 148 -16.60 15.27 4.99
C ILE A 148 -16.75 13.75 4.83
N PHE A 149 -16.95 13.08 5.96
CA PHE A 149 -17.33 11.66 5.98
C PHE A 149 -18.85 11.55 5.79
N THR A 150 -19.31 11.52 4.54
CA THR A 150 -20.61 10.92 4.23
C THR A 150 -20.37 9.58 3.55
N SER A 151 -20.49 8.51 4.33
CA SER A 151 -20.76 7.17 3.78
C SER A 151 -22.05 7.25 2.96
N PRO A 152 -22.07 6.89 1.67
CA PRO A 152 -23.31 6.89 0.91
C PRO A 152 -24.14 5.67 1.34
N THR A 153 -25.01 5.85 2.34
CA THR A 153 -26.21 5.03 2.46
C THR A 153 -27.14 5.43 1.31
N PRO A 154 -27.47 4.55 0.35
CA PRO A 154 -28.50 4.86 -0.62
C PRO A 154 -29.84 4.91 0.11
N VAL A 155 -30.34 6.11 0.39
CA VAL A 155 -31.73 6.30 0.81
C VAL A 155 -32.59 6.12 -0.44
N ALA A 156 -33.35 5.02 -0.50
CA ALA A 156 -34.39 4.84 -1.50
C ALA A 156 -35.52 5.85 -1.22
N ILE A 157 -35.54 6.96 -1.96
CA ILE A 157 -36.67 7.89 -1.95
C ILE A 157 -37.69 7.37 -2.96
N ILE A 158 -38.70 6.66 -2.45
CA ILE A 158 -39.96 6.45 -3.17
C ILE A 158 -40.67 7.81 -3.28
N SER A 159 -40.52 8.47 -4.43
CA SER A 159 -41.30 9.67 -4.77
C SER A 159 -42.37 9.28 -5.78
N ALA A 160 -43.62 9.21 -5.32
CA ALA A 160 -44.78 9.06 -6.17
C ALA A 160 -45.00 10.36 -6.95
N SER A 161 -44.81 10.33 -8.27
CA SER A 161 -45.08 11.46 -9.16
C SER A 161 -46.51 11.36 -9.70
N SER A 162 -47.42 12.16 -9.13
CA SER A 162 -48.77 12.36 -9.65
C SER A 162 -48.83 13.58 -10.56
N THR A 163 -49.28 13.32 -11.79
CA THR A 163 -49.94 14.19 -12.78
C THR A 163 -49.12 15.09 -13.72
N PRO A 164 -49.35 15.02 -15.05
CA PRO A 164 -48.63 15.79 -16.07
C PRO A 164 -49.26 17.17 -16.27
N VAL A 165 -48.43 18.21 -16.33
CA VAL A 165 -48.85 19.54 -16.80
C VAL A 165 -48.12 19.82 -18.11
N ALA A 166 -48.90 20.19 -19.12
CA ALA A 166 -48.47 20.41 -20.49
C ALA A 166 -47.49 21.60 -20.61
N THR A 167 -46.36 21.37 -21.26
CA THR A 167 -45.42 22.42 -21.68
C THR A 167 -45.65 22.74 -23.16
N PRO A 168 -45.79 24.02 -23.55
CA PRO A 168 -46.05 24.39 -24.94
C PRO A 168 -44.81 24.26 -25.85
N THR A 169 -45.06 23.60 -26.99
CA THR A 169 -44.60 23.86 -28.37
C THR A 169 -43.11 24.10 -28.67
N ALA A 170 -42.60 23.22 -29.53
CA ALA A 170 -41.25 23.19 -30.09
C ALA A 170 -40.87 24.43 -30.92
N SER A 171 -39.60 24.82 -30.84
CA SER A 171 -38.92 25.75 -31.76
C SER A 171 -37.80 24.97 -32.50
N PRO A 172 -37.62 25.15 -33.83
CA PRO A 172 -36.97 24.15 -34.66
C PRO A 172 -35.45 24.03 -34.48
N THR A 173 -35.04 22.77 -34.52
CA THR A 173 -33.72 22.15 -34.57
C THR A 173 -32.70 22.90 -35.44
N SER A 174 -31.61 23.36 -34.84
CA SER A 174 -30.38 23.65 -35.59
C SER A 174 -29.68 22.34 -35.96
N LEU A 175 -29.56 22.09 -37.25
CA LEU A 175 -28.84 20.97 -37.88
C LEU A 175 -27.40 20.86 -37.35
N PRO A 176 -26.87 19.66 -36.98
CA PRO A 176 -25.47 19.53 -36.61
C PRO A 176 -24.58 19.73 -37.84
N THR A 177 -23.71 20.73 -37.77
CA THR A 177 -22.59 20.93 -38.70
C THR A 177 -21.68 19.69 -38.65
N VAL A 178 -21.53 19.02 -39.79
CA VAL A 178 -20.55 17.94 -39.97
C VAL A 178 -19.14 18.51 -39.86
N THR A 179 -18.45 18.19 -38.77
CA THR A 179 -17.01 18.42 -38.62
C THR A 179 -16.25 17.49 -39.58
N PRO A 180 -15.35 17.99 -40.44
CA PRO A 180 -14.58 17.11 -41.31
C PRO A 180 -13.66 16.20 -40.48
N THR A 181 -13.75 14.90 -40.73
CA THR A 181 -12.87 13.86 -40.18
C THR A 181 -11.43 14.13 -40.62
N PRO A 182 -10.43 14.11 -39.73
CA PRO A 182 -9.03 14.19 -40.16
C PRO A 182 -8.66 12.93 -40.94
N THR A 183 -8.30 13.11 -42.21
CA THR A 183 -7.74 12.06 -43.06
C THR A 183 -6.37 11.66 -42.53
N VAL A 184 -6.24 10.43 -42.00
CA VAL A 184 -4.93 9.85 -41.68
C VAL A 184 -4.30 9.39 -43.00
N SER A 185 -3.29 10.13 -43.46
CA SER A 185 -2.44 9.73 -44.56
C SER A 185 -1.52 8.60 -44.10
N LEU A 186 -1.78 7.37 -44.54
CA LEU A 186 -0.90 6.24 -44.28
C LEU A 186 0.38 6.40 -45.09
N ILE A 187 1.49 6.67 -44.41
CA ILE A 187 2.84 6.51 -44.97
C ILE A 187 3.09 4.99 -45.10
N PRO A 188 3.42 4.46 -46.29
CA PRO A 188 3.80 3.06 -46.40
C PRO A 188 5.15 2.81 -45.70
N THR A 189 5.12 2.00 -44.65
CA THR A 189 6.31 1.44 -44.01
C THR A 189 7.05 0.53 -45.01
N PRO A 190 8.38 0.66 -45.20
CA PRO A 190 9.10 -0.28 -46.05
C PRO A 190 9.08 -1.69 -45.44
N SER A 191 8.57 -2.63 -46.24
CA SER A 191 8.52 -4.07 -45.98
C SER A 191 9.94 -4.62 -45.88
N ALA A 192 10.32 -5.14 -44.71
CA ALA A 192 11.54 -5.93 -44.58
C ALA A 192 11.34 -7.30 -45.26
N THR A 193 12.11 -7.56 -46.31
CA THR A 193 12.23 -8.84 -46.99
C THR A 193 12.71 -9.92 -46.00
N PRO A 194 12.07 -11.10 -45.90
CA PRO A 194 12.60 -12.19 -45.11
C PRO A 194 13.78 -12.84 -45.84
N THR A 195 15.00 -12.67 -45.31
CA THR A 195 16.17 -13.44 -45.75
C THR A 195 16.08 -14.84 -45.17
N VAL A 196 15.87 -15.83 -46.03
CA VAL A 196 15.93 -17.26 -45.70
C VAL A 196 17.38 -17.61 -45.35
N SER A 197 17.67 -17.84 -44.07
CA SER A 197 18.95 -18.41 -43.65
C SER A 197 18.85 -19.94 -43.65
N ILE A 198 19.36 -20.55 -44.70
CA ILE A 198 19.54 -21.99 -44.85
C ILE A 198 20.59 -22.49 -43.86
N SER A 199 20.18 -23.45 -43.02
CA SER A 199 21.01 -24.19 -42.07
C SER A 199 21.78 -25.31 -42.78
N PRO A 200 23.11 -25.42 -42.67
CA PRO A 200 23.82 -26.62 -43.06
C PRO A 200 23.86 -27.65 -41.92
N SER A 201 23.21 -28.78 -42.19
CA SER A 201 23.32 -30.05 -41.44
C SER A 201 24.58 -30.82 -41.86
N SER A 202 25.38 -31.27 -40.88
CA SER A 202 26.30 -32.41 -41.00
C SER A 202 26.57 -32.97 -39.59
N SER A 203 25.92 -34.06 -39.16
CA SER A 203 26.29 -35.50 -39.29
C SER A 203 27.21 -36.00 -38.14
N PRO A 204 27.10 -37.26 -37.68
CA PRO A 204 27.30 -37.65 -36.27
C PRO A 204 28.67 -38.31 -35.98
N THR A 205 29.07 -38.33 -34.70
CA THR A 205 30.14 -39.21 -34.21
C THR A 205 29.76 -39.82 -32.86
N PRO A 206 29.68 -41.16 -32.74
CA PRO A 206 29.52 -41.84 -31.45
C PRO A 206 30.87 -42.03 -30.77
N SER A 207 30.97 -41.69 -29.48
CA SER A 207 32.13 -42.02 -28.64
C SER A 207 31.71 -43.03 -27.58
N ALA A 208 32.00 -44.30 -27.83
CA ALA A 208 31.98 -45.34 -26.82
C ALA A 208 33.32 -45.34 -26.08
N SER A 209 33.30 -45.36 -24.74
CA SER A 209 34.45 -45.68 -23.92
C SER A 209 34.08 -46.84 -22.98
N PRO A 210 34.86 -47.93 -22.94
CA PRO A 210 34.56 -49.09 -22.10
C PRO A 210 35.09 -48.88 -20.68
N SER A 211 34.29 -49.20 -19.67
CA SER A 211 34.78 -49.45 -18.31
C SER A 211 34.28 -50.82 -17.86
N SER A 212 35.22 -51.77 -17.83
CA SER A 212 35.07 -53.12 -17.33
C SER A 212 35.25 -53.14 -15.81
N SER A 213 34.25 -53.61 -15.07
CA SER A 213 34.38 -54.04 -13.68
C SER A 213 33.86 -55.48 -13.58
N PRO A 214 34.70 -56.48 -13.24
CA PRO A 214 34.21 -57.84 -12.99
C PRO A 214 33.88 -58.03 -11.49
N SER A 215 32.72 -58.61 -11.20
CA SER A 215 32.44 -59.23 -9.90
C SER A 215 31.80 -60.60 -10.13
N PRO A 216 32.21 -61.66 -9.39
CA PRO A 216 32.03 -63.05 -9.80
C PRO A 216 30.80 -63.70 -9.17
N ALA A 217 30.17 -64.65 -9.88
CA ALA A 217 29.33 -65.66 -9.24
C ALA A 217 29.12 -66.90 -10.13
N VAL A 218 29.66 -68.02 -9.63
CA VAL A 218 29.07 -69.36 -9.59
C VAL A 218 28.88 -70.13 -10.90
N ILE A 219 29.71 -71.16 -11.10
CA ILE A 219 29.34 -72.38 -11.83
C ILE A 219 29.73 -73.60 -10.99
N THR A 220 28.70 -74.36 -10.61
CA THR A 220 28.74 -75.73 -10.13
C THR A 220 29.01 -76.68 -11.29
N THR A 221 29.95 -77.62 -11.15
CA THR A 221 29.88 -78.91 -11.88
C THR A 221 30.52 -80.04 -11.09
N HIS A 222 29.83 -81.18 -11.16
CA HIS A 222 30.11 -82.50 -10.64
C HIS A 222 31.44 -83.10 -11.11
N GLN A 223 32.19 -83.76 -10.23
CA GLN A 223 32.41 -85.22 -10.17
C GLN A 223 32.99 -85.58 -8.80
#